data_AF-A0A9K3H755-F1
#
_entry.id   AF-A0A9K3H755-F1
#
_cell.length_a   1.000
_cell.length_b   1.000
_cell.length_c   1.000
_cell.angle_alpha   90.00
_cell.angle_beta   90.00
_cell.angle_gamma   90.00
#
_symmetry.space_group_name_H-M   'P 1'
#
loop_
_entity.id
_entity.type
_entity.pdbx_description
1 polymer ?
#
loop_
_entity_poly.entity_id
_entity_poly.type
_entity_poly.pdbx_seq_one_letter_code
_entity_poly.pdbx_strand_id
1 'polypeptide(L)'
;MCPSLSAHLIYGNSRGKRPRRLFFIFICIPVSPGNSRVIFIPGRNFAIWIDQVVPRWIYHIRQNLVIDSDLYLLHIEEKKLMEAGFSNRQKVCFVPTKSDAKVVAFRKWLKKYSGGRINWGNEFNVSLLPTLSREQLTDRLFA
;
A
#
# COMPACT_ATOMS: atom_id res chain seq x y z
N MET A 1 17.02 9.92 9.26
CA MET A 1 17.33 9.50 7.88
C MET A 1 16.72 8.13 7.63
N CYS A 2 15.57 8.07 6.94
CA CYS A 2 14.94 6.81 6.54
C CYS A 2 15.62 6.29 5.25
N PRO A 3 16.08 5.03 5.19
CA PRO A 3 16.50 4.45 3.93
C PRO A 3 15.27 4.12 3.10
N SER A 4 15.11 4.77 1.95
CA SER A 4 14.12 4.43 0.94
C SER A 4 14.31 2.98 0.49
N LEU A 5 13.34 2.11 0.77
CA LEU A 5 13.29 0.76 0.22
C LEU A 5 12.97 0.84 -1.28
N SER A 6 14.03 0.93 -2.10
CA SER A 6 13.93 0.78 -3.56
C SER A 6 14.01 -0.71 -3.89
N ALA A 7 12.90 -1.33 -4.24
CA ALA A 7 12.87 -2.71 -4.73
C ALA A 7 13.32 -2.72 -6.20
N HIS A 8 14.59 -3.00 -6.45
CA HIS A 8 15.12 -3.24 -7.80
C HIS A 8 14.88 -4.70 -8.21
N LEU A 9 13.86 -4.94 -9.04
CA LEU A 9 13.73 -6.18 -9.79
C LEU A 9 14.51 -6.04 -11.11
N ILE A 10 15.70 -6.65 -11.19
CA ILE A 10 16.48 -6.74 -12.43
C ILE A 10 16.14 -8.08 -13.10
N TYR A 11 15.43 -8.03 -14.23
CA TYR A 11 15.20 -9.20 -15.07
C TYR A 11 15.98 -9.04 -16.39
N GLY A 12 16.86 -10.00 -16.68
CA GLY A 12 17.41 -10.25 -18.02
C GLY A 12 18.81 -9.70 -18.30
N ASN A 13 19.79 -10.60 -18.27
CA ASN A 13 21.11 -10.40 -18.88
C ASN A 13 20.98 -10.54 -20.41
N SER A 14 21.21 -9.46 -21.15
CA SER A 14 21.39 -9.50 -22.61
C SER A 14 22.53 -8.55 -22.96
N ARG A 15 23.67 -9.15 -23.29
CA ARG A 15 24.90 -8.47 -23.70
C ARG A 15 24.59 -7.43 -24.79
N GLY A 16 24.93 -6.16 -24.54
CA GLY A 16 24.90 -5.08 -25.54
C GLY A 16 23.66 -4.16 -25.57
N LYS A 17 22.61 -4.41 -24.78
CA LYS A 17 21.43 -3.50 -24.72
C LYS A 17 21.34 -2.80 -23.36
N ARG A 18 20.96 -1.51 -23.33
CA ARG A 18 20.70 -0.79 -22.08
C ARG A 18 19.72 -1.61 -21.23
N PRO A 19 19.99 -1.85 -19.94
CA PRO A 19 19.13 -2.68 -19.10
C PRO A 19 17.76 -2.02 -18.97
N ARG A 20 16.69 -2.81 -19.23
CA ARG A 20 15.32 -2.36 -19.00
C ARG A 20 15.05 -2.39 -17.50
N ARG A 21 14.61 -1.26 -16.96
CA ARG A 21 14.33 -1.05 -15.54
C ARG A 21 12.91 -0.54 -15.38
N LEU A 22 12.18 -1.17 -14.48
CA LEU A 22 10.87 -0.78 -14.00
C LEU A 22 10.97 -0.66 -12.48
N PHE A 23 10.43 0.41 -11.92
CA PHE A 23 10.31 0.58 -10.48
C PHE A 23 8.96 1.20 -10.14
N PHE A 24 8.52 0.92 -8.92
CA PHE A 24 7.32 1.49 -8.34
C PHE A 24 7.68 2.04 -6.97
N ILE A 25 7.37 3.30 -6.74
CA ILE A 25 7.42 3.88 -5.40
C ILE A 25 5.98 3.91 -4.89
N PHE A 26 5.74 3.20 -3.80
CA PHE A 26 4.44 3.14 -3.13
C PHE A 26 4.62 3.61 -1.68
N ILE A 27 4.00 4.72 -1.34
CA ILE A 27 4.10 5.34 -0.01
C ILE A 27 2.69 5.48 0.56
N CYS A 28 2.44 4.87 1.71
CA CYS A 28 1.22 5.07 2.49
C CYS A 28 1.51 5.97 3.68
N ILE A 29 0.90 7.16 3.70
CA ILE A 29 1.07 8.14 4.76
C ILE A 29 -0.18 8.09 5.66
N PRO A 30 -0.05 7.70 6.92
CA PRO A 30 -1.15 7.79 7.88
C PRO A 30 -1.57 9.26 8.08
N VAL A 31 -2.85 9.60 7.84
CA VAL A 31 -3.41 10.95 8.10
C VAL A 31 -4.31 10.96 9.33
N SER A 32 -5.25 10.02 9.42
CA SER A 32 -6.14 9.82 10.58
C SER A 32 -6.59 8.34 10.66
N PRO A 33 -7.17 7.87 11.77
CA PRO A 33 -7.71 6.51 11.84
C PRO A 33 -8.68 6.23 10.68
N GLY A 34 -8.53 5.10 9.98
CA GLY A 34 -9.33 4.76 8.80
C GLY A 34 -9.00 5.53 7.52
N ASN A 35 -8.03 6.46 7.54
CA ASN A 35 -7.63 7.25 6.39
C ASN A 35 -6.11 7.29 6.20
N SER A 36 -5.67 6.89 5.01
CA SER A 36 -4.28 7.01 4.59
C SER A 36 -4.20 7.67 3.22
N ARG A 37 -3.13 8.46 3.01
CA ARG A 37 -2.83 9.01 1.69
C ARG A 37 -1.84 8.07 0.99
N VAL A 38 -2.20 7.61 -0.20
CA VAL A 38 -1.34 6.76 -1.01
C VAL A 38 -0.68 7.61 -2.10
N ILE A 39 0.63 7.49 -2.23
CA ILE A 39 1.40 8.08 -3.33
C ILE A 39 2.00 6.92 -4.13
N PHE A 40 1.62 6.81 -5.39
CA PHE A 40 2.13 5.80 -6.30
C PHE A 40 2.83 6.44 -7.50
N ILE A 41 4.12 6.16 -7.66
CA ILE A 41 4.95 6.70 -8.73
C ILE A 41 5.54 5.54 -9.52
N PRO A 42 4.97 5.21 -10.70
CA PRO A 42 5.57 4.26 -11.61
C PRO A 42 6.70 4.91 -12.40
N GLY A 43 7.81 4.20 -12.59
CA GLY A 43 8.93 4.68 -13.39
C GLY A 43 9.55 3.58 -14.24
N ARG A 44 9.81 3.88 -15.51
CA ARG A 44 10.43 2.96 -16.47
C ARG A 44 11.42 3.69 -17.38
N ASN A 45 12.46 3.00 -17.82
CA ASN A 45 13.44 3.55 -18.78
C ASN A 45 13.28 2.99 -20.21
N PHE A 46 12.22 2.22 -20.47
CA PHE A 46 11.94 1.57 -21.74
C PHE A 46 10.51 1.88 -22.19
N ALA A 47 10.26 1.78 -23.49
CA ALA A 47 8.94 2.04 -24.08
C ALA A 47 8.34 3.41 -23.75
N ILE A 48 9.22 4.42 -23.55
CA ILE A 48 8.84 5.81 -23.24
C ILE A 48 8.02 6.44 -24.38
N TRP A 49 8.24 5.97 -25.62
CA TRP A 49 7.44 6.39 -26.79
C TRP A 49 5.93 6.14 -26.60
N ILE A 50 5.55 5.14 -25.79
CA ILE A 50 4.13 4.88 -25.51
C ILE A 50 3.50 6.06 -24.78
N ASP A 51 4.26 6.81 -23.98
CA ASP A 51 3.75 7.99 -23.27
C ASP A 51 3.38 9.15 -24.22
N GLN A 52 3.83 9.09 -25.48
CA GLN A 52 3.45 10.04 -26.54
C GLN A 52 2.14 9.62 -27.25
N VAL A 53 1.78 8.34 -27.19
CA VAL A 53 0.61 7.76 -27.87
C VAL A 53 -0.55 7.58 -26.89
N VAL A 54 -0.25 7.18 -25.66
CA VAL A 54 -1.22 6.87 -24.62
C VAL A 54 -1.31 8.04 -23.66
N PRO A 55 -2.47 8.71 -23.55
CA PRO A 55 -2.68 9.77 -22.59
C PRO A 55 -2.39 9.29 -21.15
N ARG A 56 -1.79 10.18 -20.35
CA ARG A 56 -1.40 9.90 -18.96
C ARG A 56 -2.58 9.40 -18.09
N TRP A 57 -3.78 9.91 -18.31
CA TRP A 57 -4.97 9.53 -17.53
C TRP A 57 -5.35 8.04 -17.68
N ILE A 58 -5.02 7.40 -18.81
CA ILE A 58 -5.25 5.95 -18.99
C ILE A 58 -4.36 5.15 -18.03
N TYR A 59 -3.11 5.60 -17.84
CA TYR A 59 -2.24 4.99 -16.82
C TYR A 59 -2.82 5.17 -15.43
N HIS A 60 -3.35 6.36 -15.10
CA HIS A 60 -3.99 6.59 -13.81
C HIS A 60 -5.19 5.65 -13.58
N ILE A 61 -6.09 5.48 -14.56
CA ILE A 61 -7.21 4.52 -14.44
C ILE A 61 -6.70 3.10 -14.18
N ARG A 62 -5.70 2.65 -14.93
CA ARG A 62 -5.16 1.29 -14.77
C ARG A 62 -4.53 1.07 -13.39
N GLN A 63 -3.83 2.06 -12.86
CA GLN A 63 -3.24 1.95 -11.52
C GLN A 63 -4.32 2.01 -10.43
N ASN A 64 -5.34 2.86 -10.58
CA ASN A 64 -6.46 2.94 -9.65
C ASN A 64 -7.21 1.61 -9.57
N LEU A 65 -7.46 0.93 -10.70
CA LEU A 65 -8.12 -0.37 -10.68
C LEU A 65 -7.40 -1.44 -9.84
N VAL A 66 -6.06 -1.40 -9.82
CA VAL A 66 -5.25 -2.32 -8.99
C VAL A 66 -5.35 -1.93 -7.50
N ILE A 67 -5.34 -0.64 -7.20
CA ILE A 67 -5.49 -0.16 -5.81
C ILE A 67 -6.91 -0.44 -5.30
N ASP A 68 -7.92 -0.24 -6.14
CA ASP A 68 -9.34 -0.46 -5.86
C ASP A 68 -9.64 -1.92 -5.52
N SER A 69 -8.99 -2.88 -6.19
CA SER A 69 -9.19 -4.30 -5.91
C SER A 69 -8.74 -4.69 -4.50
N ASP A 70 -7.65 -4.07 -4.04
CA ASP A 70 -7.03 -4.41 -2.75
C ASP A 70 -7.65 -3.60 -1.60
N LEU A 71 -8.14 -2.39 -1.87
CA LEU A 71 -8.69 -1.47 -0.87
C LEU A 71 -9.87 -2.09 -0.09
N TYR A 72 -10.74 -2.84 -0.77
CA TYR A 72 -11.87 -3.50 -0.12
C TYR A 72 -11.44 -4.56 0.90
N LEU A 73 -10.40 -5.34 0.57
CA LEU A 73 -9.86 -6.36 1.47
C LEU A 73 -9.21 -5.68 2.69
N LEU A 74 -8.45 -4.61 2.47
CA LEU A 74 -7.83 -3.84 3.55
C LEU A 74 -8.86 -3.23 4.51
N HIS A 75 -10.00 -2.74 3.99
CA HIS A 75 -11.09 -2.21 4.82
C HIS A 75 -11.71 -3.28 5.73
N ILE A 76 -11.92 -4.49 5.20
CA ILE A 76 -12.43 -5.60 6.01
C ILE A 76 -11.40 -6.00 7.08
N GLU A 77 -10.12 -6.09 6.71
CA GLU A 77 -9.06 -6.42 7.67
C GLU A 77 -8.93 -5.38 8.78
N GLU A 78 -9.01 -4.09 8.44
CA GLU A 78 -8.98 -3.00 9.42
C GLU A 78 -10.08 -3.16 10.47
N LYS A 79 -11.32 -3.45 10.04
CA LYS A 79 -12.43 -3.63 10.96
C LYS A 79 -12.28 -4.83 11.87
N LYS A 80 -11.97 -6.00 11.30
CA LYS A 80 -11.76 -7.20 12.12
C LYS A 80 -10.65 -6.99 13.13
N LEU A 81 -9.65 -6.17 12.78
CA LEU A 81 -8.58 -5.80 13.69
C LEU A 81 -9.04 -4.82 14.78
N MET A 82 -9.88 -3.84 14.45
CA MET A 82 -10.46 -2.93 15.44
C MET A 82 -11.36 -3.68 16.43
N GLU A 83 -12.20 -4.61 15.95
CA GLU A 83 -13.09 -5.46 16.77
C GLU A 83 -12.30 -6.38 17.71
N ALA A 84 -11.27 -7.06 17.21
CA ALA A 84 -10.47 -7.99 18.01
C ALA A 84 -9.44 -7.30 18.94
N GLY A 85 -9.17 -6.02 18.70
CA GLY A 85 -8.13 -5.24 19.34
C GLY A 85 -6.71 -5.57 18.85
N PHE A 86 -5.80 -4.61 19.04
CA PHE A 86 -4.40 -4.71 18.57
C PHE A 86 -3.62 -5.91 19.14
N SER A 87 -4.03 -6.45 20.29
CA SER A 87 -3.40 -7.60 20.94
C SER A 87 -3.66 -8.93 20.20
N ASN A 88 -4.80 -9.07 19.52
CA ASN A 88 -5.21 -10.30 18.82
C ASN A 88 -4.92 -10.28 17.31
N ARG A 89 -4.16 -9.29 16.81
CA ARG A 89 -3.87 -9.04 15.39
C ARG A 89 -3.38 -10.26 14.61
N GLN A 90 -2.61 -11.13 15.26
CA GLN A 90 -2.02 -12.32 14.64
C GLN A 90 -3.04 -13.46 14.44
N LYS A 91 -4.12 -13.47 15.23
CA LYS A 91 -5.27 -14.38 15.07
C LYS A 91 -6.20 -13.90 13.95
N VAL A 92 -6.38 -12.58 13.82
CA VAL A 92 -7.26 -11.98 12.81
C VAL A 92 -6.64 -12.00 11.41
N CYS A 93 -5.37 -11.61 11.29
CA CYS A 93 -4.63 -11.61 10.03
C CYS A 93 -3.47 -12.60 10.14
N PHE A 94 -3.83 -13.88 10.04
CA PHE A 94 -2.89 -14.99 10.10
C PHE A 94 -2.14 -15.11 8.77
N VAL A 95 -0.81 -15.03 8.84
CA VAL A 95 0.09 -15.11 7.69
C VAL A 95 1.09 -16.26 7.95
N PRO A 96 0.77 -17.50 7.54
CA PRO A 96 1.54 -18.69 7.92
C PRO A 96 2.78 -18.94 7.05
N THR A 97 2.89 -18.25 5.91
CA THR A 97 3.81 -18.68 4.86
C THR A 97 5.18 -18.03 4.98
N LYS A 98 6.23 -18.70 4.48
CA LYS A 98 7.59 -18.14 4.46
C LYS A 98 7.67 -16.86 3.62
N SER A 99 6.81 -16.71 2.60
CA SER A 99 6.69 -15.49 1.80
C SER A 99 6.29 -14.27 2.63
N ASP A 100 5.59 -14.47 3.75
CA ASP A 100 5.12 -13.40 4.63
C ASP A 100 6.19 -12.90 5.61
N ALA A 101 7.41 -13.45 5.55
CA ALA A 101 8.48 -13.11 6.50
C ALA A 101 8.74 -11.60 6.60
N LYS A 102 8.64 -10.87 5.48
CA LYS A 102 8.78 -9.41 5.44
C LYS A 102 7.64 -8.69 6.17
N VAL A 103 6.41 -9.16 6.00
CA VAL A 103 5.23 -8.62 6.70
C VAL A 103 5.35 -8.86 8.20
N VAL A 104 5.78 -10.06 8.60
CA VAL A 104 6.01 -10.41 10.01
C VAL A 104 7.13 -9.55 10.61
N ALA A 105 8.24 -9.37 9.89
CA ALA A 105 9.35 -8.51 10.32
C ALA A 105 8.91 -7.05 10.50
N PHE A 106 8.15 -6.52 9.55
CA PHE A 106 7.58 -5.16 9.64
C PHE A 106 6.66 -5.01 10.87
N ARG A 107 5.78 -5.98 11.12
CA ARG A 107 4.89 -5.97 12.31
C ARG A 107 5.68 -5.98 13.61
N LYS A 108 6.75 -6.79 13.69
CA LYS A 108 7.65 -6.82 14.86
C LYS A 108 8.39 -5.49 15.06
N TRP A 109 8.90 -4.91 13.98
CA TRP A 109 9.53 -3.60 13.99
C TRP A 109 8.55 -2.52 14.48
N LEU A 110 7.34 -2.48 13.93
CA LEU A 110 6.30 -1.53 14.35
C LEU A 110 5.97 -1.69 15.84
N LYS A 111 5.80 -2.93 16.33
CA LYS A 111 5.59 -3.19 17.76
C LYS A 111 6.73 -2.66 18.62
N LYS A 112 7.98 -2.89 18.21
CA LYS A 112 9.17 -2.51 18.96
C LYS A 112 9.37 -0.99 19.03
N TYR A 113 9.17 -0.28 17.92
CA TYR A 113 9.53 1.15 17.82
C TYR A 113 8.34 2.12 17.98
N SER A 114 7.10 1.66 17.82
CA SER A 114 5.89 2.51 17.94
C SER A 114 4.87 2.00 18.97
N GLY A 115 5.24 1.00 19.79
CA GLY A 115 4.31 0.37 20.72
C GLY A 115 3.16 -0.38 20.03
N GLY A 116 3.30 -0.66 18.73
CA GLY A 116 2.27 -1.33 17.91
C GLY A 116 1.11 -0.42 17.51
N ARG A 117 1.23 0.89 17.74
CA ARG A 117 0.24 1.90 17.40
C ARG A 117 0.89 2.99 16.53
N ILE A 118 0.09 3.60 15.67
CA ILE A 118 0.51 4.80 14.95
C ILE A 118 0.15 5.98 15.85
N ASN A 119 1.14 6.83 16.16
CA ASN A 119 0.87 8.10 16.83
C ASN A 119 0.48 9.12 15.76
N TRP A 120 -0.79 9.53 15.76
CA TRP A 120 -1.34 10.46 14.76
C TRP A 120 -1.16 11.92 15.15
N GLY A 121 -0.53 12.22 16.29
CA GLY A 121 -0.28 13.58 16.78
C GLY A 121 -1.47 14.27 17.44
N ASN A 122 -2.71 13.94 17.03
CA ASN A 122 -3.95 14.50 17.58
C ASN A 122 -4.80 13.42 18.27
N GLU A 123 -5.66 13.84 19.21
CA GLU A 123 -6.67 12.95 19.80
C GLU A 123 -7.78 12.67 18.78
N PHE A 124 -7.68 11.52 18.11
CA PHE A 124 -8.75 11.02 17.28
C PHE A 124 -9.65 10.11 18.10
N ASN A 125 -10.96 10.39 18.09
CA ASN A 125 -11.94 9.48 18.65
C ASN A 125 -12.01 8.24 17.73
N VAL A 126 -11.47 7.10 18.20
CA VAL A 126 -11.45 5.83 17.46
C VAL A 126 -12.84 5.17 17.54
N SER A 127 -13.89 5.94 17.32
CA SER A 127 -15.22 5.41 17.09
C SER A 127 -15.25 4.79 15.68
N LEU A 128 -15.67 3.53 15.61
CA LEU A 128 -15.79 2.75 14.38
C LEU A 128 -16.49 3.60 13.30
N LEU A 129 -15.74 4.03 12.29
CA LEU A 129 -16.36 4.65 11.11
C LEU A 129 -17.35 3.63 10.53
N PRO A 130 -18.56 4.06 10.14
CA PRO A 130 -19.60 3.15 9.67
C PRO A 130 -19.11 2.32 8.48
N THR A 131 -19.68 1.13 8.33
CA THR A 131 -19.37 0.28 7.18
C THR A 131 -19.78 0.95 5.89
N LEU A 132 -18.79 1.52 5.21
CA LEU A 132 -18.98 1.98 3.85
C LEU A 132 -19.22 0.79 2.93
N SER A 133 -20.14 0.96 1.99
CA SER A 133 -20.31 0.04 0.88
C SER A 133 -19.05 0.02 0.02
N ARG A 134 -18.89 -1.03 -0.79
CA ARG A 134 -17.78 -1.12 -1.75
C ARG A 134 -17.74 0.10 -2.68
N GLU A 135 -18.90 0.56 -3.15
CA GLU A 135 -19.06 1.73 -4.01
C GLU A 135 -18.54 3.01 -3.32
N GLN A 136 -18.95 3.23 -2.07
CA GLN A 136 -18.50 4.38 -1.28
C GLN A 136 -16.98 4.34 -1.00
N LEU A 137 -16.36 3.16 -0.96
CA LEU A 137 -14.91 3.03 -0.79
C LEU A 137 -14.16 3.35 -2.09
N THR A 138 -14.66 2.88 -3.23
CA THR A 138 -14.06 3.13 -4.55
C THR A 138 -14.19 4.60 -4.95
N ASP A 139 -15.28 5.26 -4.57
CA ASP A 139 -15.53 6.66 -4.89
C ASP A 139 -14.55 7.64 -4.20
N ARG A 140 -13.93 7.23 -3.08
CA ARG A 140 -12.93 8.04 -2.34
C ARG A 140 -11.67 8.34 -3.15
N LEU A 141 -11.35 7.52 -4.15
CA LEU A 141 -10.18 7.73 -4.99
C LEU A 141 -10.44 8.70 -6.15
N PHE A 142 -11.70 9.00 -6.42
CA PHE A 142 -12.13 9.90 -7.50
C PHE A 142 -12.54 11.30 -7.02
N ALA A 143 -12.61 11.53 -5.70
CA ALA A 143 -12.98 12.80 -5.07
C ALA A 143 -11.78 13.70 -4.71
#